data_AF-A0A0B5BDD7-F1
#
_entry.id   AF-A0A0B5BDD7-F1
#
_cell.length_a   1.000
_cell.length_b   1.000
_cell.length_c   1.000
_cell.angle_alpha   90.00
_cell.angle_beta   90.00
_cell.angle_gamma   90.00
#
_symmetry.space_group_name_H-M   'P 1'
#
loop_
_entity.id
_entity.type
_entity.pdbx_description
1 polymer ?
#
loop_
_entity_poly.entity_id
_entity_poly.type
_entity_poly.pdbx_seq_one_letter_code
_entity_poly.pdbx_strand_id
1 'polypeptide(L)'
;MSISETKNAWQEAVVAKNIAKTPERKTDFRTTSSIEMERCFTPDFDYPGYEEVLGFPGQYPFTRGVQPTMYRGRFWTMRQYAGFGTARESNERYKYLLAAGQTGLSVAFDLPTQMGYDSDAAMAAGEVGKVGVAIDSLADMEVLFDGIPLDKVSTSMTINSTASILLAMYIAVAEKQGVSADKLQGTIQNDILKEYMARGTYIYPPKESMRIITDIFAYCKDNVPKWNTISISGYHIREAGSSAVQEVAFTLADGIAYVEAALKAGLNVDEFAPRLAFFFNAHNNLLEEVAKFRAARRMWAKIMKERFGAKDPRSMMLRFHTQTAGCTLTAQQPDNNIMRVTIQALAAVLGGTQSLHTNSRDEALALPTEDSVRIALRTQQVIAYESGAADSIDPLAGSFLVESLTDQIEKAATEYINKIDTLGGAVEAISRGFQQKEIQDSAYAYQRAIETDDLIIVGVNRFTIQNEPQPELLKIKEEVEIAQKKTLTAMKSKRDEATVREALATLAEAAKGTGNLMPPILGAVRAYATLGEIANVMRDVFGVHRETVVL
;
A
#
# COMPACT_ATOMS: atom_id res chain seq x y z
N MET A 1 24.43 10.30 -40.89
CA MET A 1 24.76 9.44 -39.75
C MET A 1 23.49 9.22 -38.96
N SER A 2 23.20 7.99 -38.54
CA SER A 2 22.15 7.73 -37.56
C SER A 2 22.47 8.42 -36.23
N ILE A 3 21.48 8.54 -35.35
CA ILE A 3 21.71 9.12 -34.02
C ILE A 3 22.67 8.23 -33.23
N SER A 4 22.54 6.90 -33.35
CA SER A 4 23.49 5.91 -32.84
C SER A 4 24.93 6.13 -33.35
N GLU A 5 25.14 6.33 -34.65
CA GLU A 5 26.48 6.62 -35.20
C GLU A 5 27.07 7.92 -34.64
N THR A 6 26.22 8.95 -34.50
CA THR A 6 26.62 10.24 -33.93
C THR A 6 26.95 10.14 -32.45
N LYS A 7 26.18 9.34 -31.69
CA LYS A 7 26.41 9.02 -30.27
C LYS A 7 27.74 8.28 -30.08
N ASN A 8 28.03 7.29 -30.93
CA ASN A 8 29.29 6.56 -30.89
C ASN A 8 30.48 7.49 -31.18
N ALA A 9 30.39 8.35 -32.21
CA ALA A 9 31.41 9.34 -32.50
C ALA A 9 31.63 10.33 -31.32
N TRP A 10 30.55 10.76 -30.67
CA TRP A 10 30.63 11.59 -29.45
C TRP A 10 31.31 10.86 -28.28
N GLN A 11 31.02 9.56 -28.08
CA GLN A 11 31.65 8.74 -27.06
C GLN A 11 33.16 8.60 -27.29
N GLU A 12 33.59 8.31 -28.52
CA GLU A 12 34.99 8.10 -28.87
C GLU A 12 35.82 9.38 -28.84
N ALA A 13 35.24 10.52 -29.23
CA ALA A 13 35.98 11.78 -29.33
C ALA A 13 35.87 12.64 -28.07
N VAL A 14 34.64 12.94 -27.64
CA VAL A 14 34.38 13.93 -26.59
C VAL A 14 34.43 13.29 -25.21
N VAL A 15 33.71 12.17 -25.03
CA VAL A 15 33.62 11.50 -23.74
C VAL A 15 34.96 10.87 -23.35
N ALA A 16 35.59 10.10 -24.23
CA ALA A 16 36.86 9.44 -23.94
C ALA A 16 37.95 10.45 -23.55
N LYS A 17 38.04 11.58 -24.26
CA LYS A 17 38.98 12.67 -23.92
C LYS A 17 38.73 13.24 -22.52
N ASN A 18 37.47 13.40 -22.12
CA ASN A 18 37.13 13.91 -20.80
C ASN A 18 37.42 12.88 -19.70
N ILE A 19 37.01 11.61 -19.90
CA ILE A 19 37.27 10.50 -18.96
C ILE A 19 38.77 10.30 -18.74
N ALA A 20 39.61 10.43 -19.77
CA ALA A 20 41.05 10.35 -19.64
C ALA A 20 41.66 11.43 -18.73
N LYS A 21 40.99 12.58 -18.59
CA LYS A 21 41.41 13.68 -17.71
C LYS A 21 40.78 13.56 -16.32
N THR A 22 39.47 13.31 -16.27
CA THR A 22 38.67 13.20 -15.07
C THR A 22 37.73 12.01 -15.23
N PRO A 23 38.03 10.86 -14.62
CA PRO A 23 37.17 9.69 -14.72
C PRO A 23 35.82 9.96 -14.04
N GLU A 24 34.81 9.18 -14.44
CA GLU A 24 33.51 9.23 -13.79
C GLU A 24 33.57 8.71 -12.36
N ARG A 25 32.58 9.10 -11.55
CA ARG A 25 32.53 8.78 -10.12
C ARG A 25 32.38 7.28 -9.84
N LYS A 26 31.87 6.51 -10.80
CA LYS A 26 31.69 5.06 -10.75
C LYS A 26 32.00 4.49 -12.13
N THR A 27 32.45 3.25 -12.16
CA THR A 27 32.62 2.49 -13.40
C THR A 27 31.28 1.99 -13.96
N ASP A 28 30.28 1.83 -13.09
CA ASP A 28 28.94 1.36 -13.42
C ASP A 28 27.89 2.21 -12.69
N PHE A 29 26.87 2.65 -13.42
CA PHE A 29 25.74 3.40 -12.90
C PHE A 29 24.50 2.55 -13.08
N ARG A 30 23.91 2.09 -11.97
CA ARG A 30 22.69 1.28 -11.98
C ARG A 30 21.61 1.84 -11.07
N THR A 31 20.37 1.52 -11.41
CA THR A 31 19.23 1.74 -10.52
C THR A 31 19.22 0.70 -9.38
N THR A 32 18.27 0.83 -8.45
CA THR A 32 18.13 -0.14 -7.35
C THR A 32 17.63 -1.51 -7.84
N SER A 33 17.06 -1.57 -9.05
CA SER A 33 16.70 -2.81 -9.73
C SER A 33 17.80 -3.35 -10.65
N SER A 34 19.05 -2.88 -10.48
CA SER A 34 20.21 -3.28 -11.30
C SER A 34 20.09 -2.99 -12.80
N ILE A 35 19.20 -2.07 -13.18
CA ILE A 35 19.06 -1.58 -14.56
C ILE A 35 20.20 -0.59 -14.85
N GLU A 36 20.89 -0.77 -15.97
CA GLU A 36 21.98 0.12 -16.38
C GLU A 36 21.44 1.52 -16.74
N MET A 37 22.09 2.53 -16.19
CA MET A 37 21.82 3.94 -16.48
C MET A 37 22.85 4.43 -17.47
N GLU A 38 22.49 4.40 -18.76
CA GLU A 38 23.33 4.97 -19.79
C GLU A 38 23.63 6.45 -19.52
N ARG A 39 24.83 6.88 -19.88
CA ARG A 39 25.29 8.27 -19.72
C ARG A 39 24.37 9.28 -20.39
N CYS A 40 23.81 8.93 -21.55
CA CYS A 40 22.92 9.79 -22.32
C CYS A 40 21.98 8.94 -23.16
N PHE A 41 20.68 8.99 -22.83
CA PHE A 41 19.63 8.35 -23.61
C PHE A 41 19.30 9.21 -24.84
N THR A 42 19.14 8.54 -25.98
CA THR A 42 18.89 9.14 -27.29
C THR A 42 17.58 8.58 -27.87
N PRO A 43 16.94 9.27 -28.83
CA PRO A 43 15.77 8.77 -29.56
C PRO A 43 16.11 7.61 -30.53
N ASP A 44 17.14 6.80 -30.23
CA ASP A 44 17.48 5.63 -31.06
C ASP A 44 16.41 4.53 -30.97
N PHE A 45 15.41 4.71 -30.11
CA PHE A 45 14.13 4.06 -30.26
C PHE A 45 13.23 4.96 -31.10
N ASP A 46 12.90 4.50 -32.30
CA ASP A 46 11.69 4.98 -32.96
C ASP A 46 10.53 4.74 -31.98
N TYR A 47 9.50 5.58 -31.98
CA TYR A 47 8.32 5.42 -31.10
C TYR A 47 7.16 4.77 -31.88
N PRO A 48 7.32 3.59 -32.52
CA PRO A 48 6.22 2.96 -33.22
C PRO A 48 5.16 2.59 -32.18
N GLY A 49 3.91 2.95 -32.45
CA GLY A 49 2.82 2.68 -31.52
C GLY A 49 2.75 3.63 -30.32
N TYR A 50 3.03 4.94 -30.48
CA TYR A 50 2.78 5.95 -29.44
C TYR A 50 1.41 5.76 -28.78
N GLU A 51 0.35 5.56 -29.57
CA GLU A 51 -1.00 5.32 -29.05
C GLU A 51 -1.15 4.00 -28.27
N GLU A 52 -0.40 2.96 -28.66
CA GLU A 52 -0.43 1.64 -28.04
C GLU A 52 0.38 1.57 -26.73
N VAL A 53 1.45 2.37 -26.65
CA VAL A 53 2.46 2.29 -25.58
C VAL A 53 2.32 3.44 -24.58
N LEU A 54 2.07 4.66 -25.06
CA LEU A 54 1.88 5.85 -24.22
C LEU A 54 0.42 6.25 -24.12
N GLY A 55 -0.22 6.45 -25.27
CA GLY A 55 -1.59 6.94 -25.37
C GLY A 55 -1.76 8.35 -24.79
N PHE A 56 -3.01 8.69 -24.48
CA PHE A 56 -3.38 9.91 -23.78
C PHE A 56 -3.81 9.60 -22.34
N PRO A 57 -3.61 10.53 -21.37
CA PRO A 57 -4.12 10.37 -20.01
C PRO A 57 -5.63 10.07 -19.99
N GLY A 58 -6.04 9.13 -19.15
CA GLY A 58 -7.45 8.69 -19.07
C GLY A 58 -7.90 7.74 -20.18
N GLN A 59 -7.00 7.31 -21.06
CA GLN A 59 -7.27 6.31 -22.09
C GLN A 59 -6.31 5.12 -21.97
N TYR A 60 -6.73 3.96 -22.47
CA TYR A 60 -5.87 2.78 -22.56
C TYR A 60 -4.56 3.12 -23.31
N PRO A 61 -3.37 2.66 -22.85
CA PRO A 61 -3.14 1.77 -21.70
C PRO A 61 -2.85 2.49 -20.36
N PHE A 62 -3.26 3.76 -20.23
CA PHE A 62 -3.17 4.59 -19.02
C PHE A 62 -1.75 4.87 -18.51
N THR A 63 -0.71 4.65 -19.33
CA THR A 63 0.70 4.92 -18.99
C THR A 63 0.86 6.33 -18.44
N ARG A 64 0.23 7.31 -19.10
CA ARG A 64 0.31 8.75 -18.76
C ARG A 64 -0.67 9.20 -17.66
N GLY A 65 -1.37 8.28 -17.02
CA GLY A 65 -2.31 8.54 -15.93
C GLY A 65 -3.74 8.04 -16.22
N VAL A 66 -4.46 7.72 -15.15
CA VAL A 66 -5.82 7.12 -15.22
C VAL A 66 -6.94 8.13 -15.42
N GLN A 67 -6.67 9.43 -15.30
CA GLN A 67 -7.65 10.50 -15.50
C GLN A 67 -7.20 11.47 -16.60
N PRO A 68 -8.12 12.03 -17.39
CA PRO A 68 -7.76 12.91 -18.50
C PRO A 68 -7.21 14.27 -18.06
N THR A 69 -7.56 14.74 -16.85
CA THR A 69 -7.13 16.04 -16.31
C THR A 69 -6.14 15.92 -15.16
N MET A 70 -5.93 14.71 -14.62
CA MET A 70 -5.09 14.42 -13.43
C MET A 70 -5.15 15.57 -12.40
N TYR A 71 -4.00 16.13 -12.03
CA TYR A 71 -3.89 17.13 -10.96
C TYR A 71 -4.30 18.53 -11.36
N ARG A 72 -4.43 18.82 -12.66
CA ARG A 72 -5.04 20.07 -13.13
C ARG A 72 -6.52 20.15 -12.76
N GLY A 73 -7.17 18.98 -12.66
CA GLY A 73 -8.55 18.87 -12.18
C GLY A 73 -8.63 18.79 -10.66
N ARG A 74 -7.91 17.85 -10.06
CA ARG A 74 -7.88 17.65 -8.61
C ARG A 74 -6.56 17.04 -8.17
N PHE A 75 -5.94 17.60 -7.14
CA PHE A 75 -4.76 17.00 -6.51
C PHE A 75 -5.02 15.56 -6.03
N TRP A 76 -3.95 14.81 -5.81
CA TRP A 76 -4.04 13.54 -5.11
C TRP A 76 -4.63 13.75 -3.71
N THR A 77 -5.18 12.68 -3.14
CA THR A 77 -5.65 12.73 -1.76
C THR A 77 -4.45 12.75 -0.82
N MET A 78 -4.23 13.87 -0.14
CA MET A 78 -3.25 13.99 0.93
C MET A 78 -3.79 13.19 2.11
N ARG A 79 -3.19 12.04 2.40
CA ARG A 79 -3.75 11.05 3.31
C ARG A 79 -2.65 10.58 4.26
N GLN A 80 -2.53 11.21 5.42
CA GLN A 80 -1.59 10.74 6.42
C GLN A 80 -2.12 9.51 7.15
N TYR A 81 -1.23 8.54 7.29
CA TYR A 81 -1.41 7.39 8.14
C TYR A 81 -1.38 7.84 9.59
N ALA A 82 -2.47 7.59 10.31
CA ALA A 82 -2.63 8.01 11.69
C ALA A 82 -3.47 6.99 12.47
N GLY A 83 -3.28 6.99 13.78
CA GLY A 83 -3.94 6.05 14.68
C GLY A 83 -2.91 5.48 15.64
N PHE A 84 -3.10 5.71 16.92
CA PHE A 84 -2.31 5.13 18.01
C PHE A 84 -3.06 5.31 19.33
N GLY A 85 -2.68 4.53 20.32
CA GLY A 85 -3.31 4.59 21.63
C GLY A 85 -4.79 4.21 21.56
N THR A 86 -5.63 5.01 22.21
CA THR A 86 -7.08 4.80 22.29
C THR A 86 -7.82 5.35 21.07
N ALA A 87 -9.04 4.86 20.86
CA ALA A 87 -9.94 5.38 19.81
C ALA A 87 -10.19 6.89 19.92
N ARG A 88 -10.22 7.43 21.14
CA ARG A 88 -10.44 8.87 21.39
C ARG A 88 -9.25 9.72 20.97
N GLU A 89 -8.04 9.33 21.38
CA GLU A 89 -6.81 10.04 20.99
C GLU A 89 -6.62 10.02 19.46
N SER A 90 -6.93 8.87 18.84
CA SER A 90 -6.90 8.74 17.38
C SER A 90 -7.96 9.62 16.69
N ASN A 91 -9.18 9.71 17.23
CA ASN A 91 -10.22 10.61 16.72
C ASN A 91 -9.79 12.09 16.79
N GLU A 92 -9.20 12.51 17.91
CA GLU A 92 -8.65 13.86 18.07
C GLU A 92 -7.56 14.16 17.03
N ARG A 93 -6.66 13.20 16.81
CA ARG A 93 -5.62 13.29 15.75
C ARG A 93 -6.24 13.40 14.36
N TYR A 94 -7.29 12.66 14.05
CA TYR A 94 -8.00 12.76 12.76
C TYR A 94 -8.61 14.13 12.55
N LYS A 95 -9.31 14.67 13.56
CA LYS A 95 -9.90 16.02 13.51
C LYS A 95 -8.82 17.09 13.33
N TYR A 96 -7.69 16.99 14.02
CA TYR A 96 -6.54 17.87 13.83
C TYR A 96 -6.00 17.82 12.40
N LEU A 97 -5.76 16.63 11.85
CA LEU A 97 -5.23 16.49 10.49
C LEU A 97 -6.20 17.02 9.43
N LEU A 98 -7.49 16.73 9.56
CA LEU A 98 -8.54 17.28 8.69
C LEU A 98 -8.54 18.81 8.73
N ALA A 99 -8.46 19.41 9.93
CA ALA A 99 -8.36 20.85 10.09
C ALA A 99 -7.06 21.44 9.50
N ALA A 100 -5.97 20.67 9.48
CA ALA A 100 -4.68 21.06 8.92
C ALA A 100 -4.57 20.91 7.38
N GLY A 101 -5.64 20.45 6.71
CA GLY A 101 -5.74 20.34 5.25
C GLY A 101 -5.58 18.92 4.69
N GLN A 102 -5.62 17.88 5.54
CA GLN A 102 -5.74 16.50 5.07
C GLN A 102 -7.09 16.29 4.38
N THR A 103 -7.11 15.55 3.26
CA THR A 103 -8.32 15.39 2.42
C THR A 103 -8.93 13.98 2.46
N GLY A 104 -8.32 13.05 3.20
CA GLY A 104 -8.88 11.73 3.51
C GLY A 104 -8.19 11.10 4.72
N LEU A 105 -8.88 10.22 5.44
CA LEU A 105 -8.35 9.56 6.64
C LEU A 105 -7.63 8.25 6.31
N SER A 106 -6.55 7.92 6.99
CA SER A 106 -5.98 6.57 6.92
C SER A 106 -5.75 6.07 8.33
N VAL A 107 -6.40 4.96 8.66
CA VAL A 107 -6.42 4.36 10.00
C VAL A 107 -5.34 3.29 10.11
N ALA A 108 -4.44 3.49 11.08
CA ALA A 108 -3.49 2.50 11.55
C ALA A 108 -4.07 1.76 12.76
N PHE A 109 -4.09 0.43 12.72
CA PHE A 109 -4.59 -0.41 13.81
C PHE A 109 -3.42 -1.08 14.53
N ASP A 110 -3.57 -1.37 15.82
CA ASP A 110 -2.54 -2.08 16.57
C ASP A 110 -2.40 -3.56 16.12
N LEU A 111 -1.35 -4.24 16.57
CA LEU A 111 -1.12 -5.64 16.21
C LEU A 111 -2.25 -6.58 16.67
N PRO A 112 -2.81 -6.46 17.89
CA PRO A 112 -3.96 -7.25 18.31
C PRO A 112 -5.15 -7.15 17.35
N THR A 113 -5.56 -5.94 16.97
CA THR A 113 -6.66 -5.69 16.03
C THR A 113 -6.37 -6.31 14.66
N GLN A 114 -5.13 -6.18 14.17
CA GLN A 114 -4.70 -6.78 12.90
C GLN A 114 -4.74 -8.31 12.93
N MET A 115 -4.36 -8.90 14.07
CA MET A 115 -4.25 -10.34 14.27
C MET A 115 -5.53 -10.98 14.81
N GLY A 116 -6.63 -10.23 14.96
CA GLY A 116 -7.92 -10.78 15.38
C GLY A 116 -8.01 -11.07 16.88
N TYR A 117 -7.26 -10.37 17.72
CA TYR A 117 -7.28 -10.54 19.17
C TYR A 117 -7.91 -9.32 19.83
N ASP A 118 -8.78 -9.58 20.80
CA ASP A 118 -9.22 -8.55 21.75
C ASP A 118 -8.05 -8.11 22.62
N SER A 119 -8.11 -6.87 23.11
CA SER A 119 -7.11 -6.28 24.00
C SER A 119 -6.93 -7.02 25.34
N ASP A 120 -7.90 -7.85 25.75
CA ASP A 120 -7.81 -8.71 26.94
C ASP A 120 -7.19 -10.10 26.69
N ALA A 121 -6.88 -10.43 25.43
CA ALA A 121 -6.25 -11.71 25.08
C ALA A 121 -4.80 -11.78 25.56
N ALA A 122 -4.36 -12.99 25.94
CA ALA A 122 -2.98 -13.21 26.38
C ALA A 122 -1.93 -12.83 25.32
N MET A 123 -2.23 -13.09 24.04
CA MET A 123 -1.37 -12.74 22.90
C MET A 123 -1.28 -11.22 22.63
N ALA A 124 -2.19 -10.41 23.19
CA ALA A 124 -2.23 -8.96 22.97
C ALA A 124 -1.39 -8.17 23.99
N ALA A 125 -0.94 -8.81 25.08
CA ALA A 125 -0.27 -8.14 26.18
C ALA A 125 0.97 -7.38 25.70
N GLY A 126 1.06 -6.08 26.04
CA GLY A 126 2.17 -5.21 25.67
C GLY A 126 2.04 -4.55 24.29
N GLU A 127 1.12 -5.01 23.44
CA GLU A 127 0.96 -4.53 22.05
C GLU A 127 -0.26 -3.62 21.84
N VAL A 128 -1.16 -3.56 22.83
CA VAL A 128 -2.41 -2.78 22.75
C VAL A 128 -2.12 -1.30 22.56
N GLY A 129 -2.61 -0.73 21.45
CA GLY A 129 -2.47 0.67 21.11
C GLY A 129 -1.05 1.13 20.72
N LYS A 130 -0.05 0.23 20.65
CA LYS A 130 1.37 0.60 20.49
C LYS A 130 1.72 1.14 19.11
N VAL A 131 1.30 0.43 18.07
CA VAL A 131 1.64 0.73 16.66
C VAL A 131 0.45 1.21 15.85
N GLY A 132 -0.70 1.40 16.50
CA GLY A 132 -1.96 1.74 15.88
C GLY A 132 -3.05 1.88 16.93
N VAL A 133 -4.26 2.25 16.52
CA VAL A 133 -5.41 2.31 17.43
C VAL A 133 -5.89 0.90 17.81
N ALA A 134 -6.24 0.70 19.08
CA ALA A 134 -6.89 -0.52 19.55
C ALA A 134 -8.40 -0.51 19.24
N ILE A 135 -8.90 -1.54 18.55
CA ILE A 135 -10.32 -1.70 18.21
C ILE A 135 -10.76 -3.13 18.54
N ASP A 136 -11.50 -3.31 19.62
CA ASP A 136 -12.03 -4.61 20.04
C ASP A 136 -13.47 -4.81 19.55
N SER A 137 -14.22 -3.74 19.31
CA SER A 137 -15.66 -3.83 19.07
C SER A 137 -16.22 -2.64 18.28
N LEU A 138 -17.52 -2.74 17.92
CA LEU A 138 -18.26 -1.62 17.35
C LEU A 138 -18.21 -0.37 18.24
N ALA A 139 -18.17 -0.52 19.57
CA ALA A 139 -18.12 0.60 20.49
C ALA A 139 -16.85 1.45 20.34
N ASP A 140 -15.71 0.81 20.09
CA ASP A 140 -14.44 1.53 19.86
C ASP A 140 -14.49 2.27 18.51
N MET A 141 -15.07 1.64 17.49
CA MET A 141 -15.25 2.24 16.17
C MET A 141 -16.21 3.45 16.21
N GLU A 142 -17.26 3.40 17.03
CA GLU A 142 -18.16 4.54 17.29
C GLU A 142 -17.39 5.73 17.87
N VAL A 143 -16.50 5.50 18.84
CA VAL A 143 -15.63 6.54 19.42
C VAL A 143 -14.63 7.05 18.39
N LEU A 144 -14.02 6.15 17.62
CA LEU A 144 -13.00 6.50 16.62
C LEU A 144 -13.51 7.49 15.57
N PHE A 145 -14.78 7.36 15.18
CA PHE A 145 -15.42 8.20 14.16
C PHE A 145 -16.43 9.20 14.71
N ASP A 146 -16.47 9.41 16.02
CA ASP A 146 -17.36 10.39 16.64
C ASP A 146 -17.10 11.80 16.07
N GLY A 147 -18.18 12.45 15.61
CA GLY A 147 -18.12 13.78 14.98
C GLY A 147 -17.43 13.82 13.61
N ILE A 148 -17.13 12.69 12.96
CA ILE A 148 -16.58 12.63 11.60
C ILE A 148 -17.67 12.17 10.63
N PRO A 149 -18.08 13.00 9.64
CA PRO A 149 -19.15 12.65 8.71
C PRO A 149 -18.68 11.64 7.64
N LEU A 150 -19.07 10.38 7.78
CA LEU A 150 -18.60 9.28 6.92
C LEU A 150 -19.10 9.33 5.46
N ASP A 151 -20.08 10.17 5.15
CA ASP A 151 -20.55 10.45 3.78
C ASP A 151 -19.69 11.49 3.04
N LYS A 152 -18.87 12.26 3.77
CA LYS A 152 -18.06 13.37 3.24
C LYS A 152 -16.57 13.09 3.27
N VAL A 153 -16.11 12.24 4.18
CA VAL A 153 -14.69 11.94 4.37
C VAL A 153 -14.38 10.54 3.86
N SER A 154 -13.44 10.45 2.91
CA SER A 154 -12.97 9.14 2.44
C SER A 154 -12.01 8.52 3.45
N THR A 155 -12.29 7.30 3.90
CA THR A 155 -11.48 6.59 4.91
C THR A 155 -10.77 5.38 4.32
N SER A 156 -9.46 5.29 4.52
CA SER A 156 -8.67 4.09 4.26
C SER A 156 -8.37 3.38 5.57
N MET A 157 -8.47 2.06 5.57
CA MET A 157 -8.19 1.20 6.71
C MET A 157 -7.13 0.19 6.28
N THR A 158 -5.92 0.32 6.84
CA THR A 158 -4.80 -0.58 6.56
C THR A 158 -4.95 -1.83 7.42
N ILE A 159 -5.85 -2.70 6.97
CA ILE A 159 -6.26 -3.92 7.67
C ILE A 159 -6.45 -5.05 6.68
N ASN A 160 -6.04 -6.27 7.06
CA ASN A 160 -5.97 -7.42 6.14
C ASN A 160 -6.78 -8.60 6.70
N SER A 161 -6.21 -9.41 7.60
CA SER A 161 -6.87 -10.62 8.12
C SER A 161 -8.23 -10.39 8.77
N THR A 162 -8.43 -9.22 9.38
CA THR A 162 -9.69 -8.79 10.00
C THR A 162 -10.46 -7.79 9.15
N ALA A 163 -10.10 -7.57 7.89
CA ALA A 163 -10.66 -6.51 7.06
C ALA A 163 -12.18 -6.59 6.87
N SER A 164 -12.74 -7.80 6.78
CA SER A 164 -14.20 -8.03 6.73
C SER A 164 -14.90 -7.51 7.99
N ILE A 165 -14.29 -7.73 9.16
CA ILE A 165 -14.81 -7.34 10.47
C ILE A 165 -14.77 -5.81 10.60
N LEU A 166 -13.63 -5.17 10.30
CA LEU A 166 -13.49 -3.72 10.41
C LEU A 166 -14.34 -2.98 9.38
N LEU A 167 -14.50 -3.53 8.17
CA LEU A 167 -15.46 -3.02 7.19
C LEU A 167 -16.90 -3.08 7.72
N ALA A 168 -17.29 -4.21 8.31
CA ALA A 168 -18.62 -4.35 8.92
C ALA A 168 -18.83 -3.36 10.08
N MET A 169 -17.82 -3.14 10.93
CA MET A 169 -17.85 -2.10 11.97
C MET A 169 -18.02 -0.70 11.36
N TYR A 170 -17.27 -0.37 10.31
CA TYR A 170 -17.39 0.93 9.63
C TYR A 170 -18.79 1.15 9.03
N ILE A 171 -19.38 0.12 8.41
CA ILE A 171 -20.76 0.15 7.89
C ILE A 171 -21.75 0.38 9.03
N ALA A 172 -21.64 -0.36 10.15
CA ALA A 172 -22.53 -0.22 11.29
C ALA A 172 -22.43 1.17 11.96
N VAL A 173 -21.24 1.76 12.04
CA VAL A 173 -21.07 3.16 12.51
C VAL A 173 -21.77 4.13 11.57
N ALA A 174 -21.61 3.98 10.26
CA ALA A 174 -22.29 4.82 9.28
C ALA A 174 -23.81 4.75 9.41
N GLU A 175 -24.38 3.55 9.56
CA GLU A 175 -25.82 3.34 9.77
C GLU A 175 -26.31 4.09 11.01
N LYS A 176 -25.56 4.05 12.11
CA LYS A 176 -25.87 4.78 13.35
C LYS A 176 -25.76 6.29 13.22
N GLN A 177 -24.91 6.78 12.32
CA GLN A 177 -24.84 8.19 11.93
C GLN A 177 -25.94 8.59 10.94
N GLY A 178 -26.81 7.67 10.50
CA GLY A 178 -27.84 7.93 9.49
C GLY A 178 -27.29 7.99 8.06
N VAL A 179 -26.09 7.45 7.82
CA VAL A 179 -25.45 7.37 6.51
C VAL A 179 -25.66 5.97 5.92
N SER A 180 -26.28 5.92 4.74
CA SER A 180 -26.48 4.68 3.99
C SER A 180 -25.16 4.19 3.37
N ALA A 181 -25.00 2.86 3.28
CA ALA A 181 -23.76 2.22 2.83
C ALA A 181 -23.34 2.62 1.39
N ASP A 182 -24.28 2.96 0.51
CA ASP A 182 -24.03 3.42 -0.86
C ASP A 182 -23.34 4.80 -0.95
N LYS A 183 -23.30 5.55 0.16
CA LYS A 183 -22.60 6.83 0.26
C LYS A 183 -21.16 6.68 0.73
N LEU A 184 -20.78 5.53 1.31
CA LEU A 184 -19.47 5.33 1.90
C LEU A 184 -18.39 5.26 0.83
N GLN A 185 -17.36 6.09 1.01
CA GLN A 185 -16.18 6.13 0.17
C GLN A 185 -14.97 5.77 1.02
N GLY A 186 -14.19 4.81 0.56
CA GLY A 186 -13.07 4.35 1.35
C GLY A 186 -12.38 3.14 0.77
N THR A 187 -11.48 2.56 1.54
CA THR A 187 -10.65 1.44 1.12
C THR A 187 -10.29 0.60 2.33
N ILE A 188 -10.45 -0.71 2.24
CA ILE A 188 -9.74 -1.65 3.12
C ILE A 188 -8.54 -2.19 2.35
N GLN A 189 -7.42 -2.44 3.04
CA GLN A 189 -6.25 -3.00 2.37
C GLN A 189 -6.53 -4.41 1.86
N ASN A 190 -7.04 -5.30 2.71
CA ASN A 190 -7.62 -6.60 2.35
C ASN A 190 -6.77 -7.45 1.39
N ASP A 191 -5.45 -7.30 1.46
CA ASP A 191 -4.50 -8.00 0.60
C ASP A 191 -3.73 -8.98 1.48
N ILE A 192 -4.18 -10.23 1.49
CA ILE A 192 -3.61 -11.29 2.34
C ILE A 192 -2.36 -11.93 1.72
N LEU A 193 -2.22 -11.96 0.38
CA LEU A 193 -1.09 -12.60 -0.28
C LEU A 193 0.24 -11.95 0.11
N LYS A 194 0.27 -10.61 0.14
CA LYS A 194 1.44 -9.87 0.65
C LYS A 194 1.78 -10.15 2.13
N GLU A 195 0.80 -10.56 2.94
CA GLU A 195 1.03 -10.90 4.36
C GLU A 195 1.91 -12.14 4.47
N TYR A 196 1.70 -13.15 3.63
CA TYR A 196 2.48 -14.39 3.64
C TYR A 196 3.89 -14.23 3.06
N MET A 197 4.13 -13.20 2.23
CA MET A 197 5.44 -13.00 1.62
C MET A 197 6.32 -11.96 2.32
N ALA A 198 5.74 -10.96 3.00
CA ALA A 198 6.50 -9.79 3.46
C ALA A 198 6.12 -9.26 4.84
N ARG A 199 4.84 -9.23 5.22
CA ARG A 199 4.37 -8.48 6.41
C ARG A 199 4.07 -9.33 7.66
N GLY A 200 3.55 -10.54 7.50
CA GLY A 200 3.36 -11.49 8.60
C GLY A 200 2.06 -11.34 9.43
N THR A 201 1.10 -10.49 9.04
CA THR A 201 -0.16 -10.29 9.80
C THR A 201 -1.34 -11.11 9.25
N TYR A 202 -1.16 -12.42 9.18
CA TYR A 202 -2.18 -13.40 8.73
C TYR A 202 -2.87 -14.12 9.90
N ILE A 203 -4.11 -14.62 9.70
CA ILE A 203 -4.81 -15.48 10.66
C ILE A 203 -5.10 -16.85 10.05
N TYR A 204 -5.92 -16.90 9.00
CA TYR A 204 -6.42 -18.14 8.40
C TYR A 204 -5.47 -18.64 7.31
N PRO A 205 -5.56 -19.90 6.86
CA PRO A 205 -4.78 -20.37 5.72
C PRO A 205 -5.14 -19.62 4.42
N PRO A 206 -4.28 -19.67 3.38
CA PRO A 206 -4.46 -18.89 2.16
C PRO A 206 -5.80 -19.10 1.46
N LYS A 207 -6.27 -20.35 1.35
CA LYS A 207 -7.51 -20.69 0.65
C LYS A 207 -8.73 -20.03 1.30
N GLU A 208 -8.84 -20.12 2.62
CA GLU A 208 -9.94 -19.58 3.40
C GLU A 208 -9.87 -18.04 3.45
N SER A 209 -8.65 -17.48 3.50
CA SER A 209 -8.45 -16.04 3.39
C SER A 209 -8.88 -15.48 2.03
N MET A 210 -8.58 -16.18 0.93
CA MET A 210 -9.03 -15.80 -0.42
C MET A 210 -10.55 -15.81 -0.53
N ARG A 211 -11.25 -16.75 0.14
CA ARG A 211 -12.72 -16.76 0.21
C ARG A 211 -13.26 -15.48 0.84
N ILE A 212 -12.71 -15.05 1.98
CA ILE A 212 -13.14 -13.83 2.67
C ILE A 212 -13.03 -12.61 1.74
N ILE A 213 -11.95 -12.54 0.96
CA ILE A 213 -11.72 -11.45 0.00
C ILE A 213 -12.77 -11.47 -1.12
N THR A 214 -13.07 -12.64 -1.70
CA THR A 214 -14.11 -12.74 -2.73
C THR A 214 -15.51 -12.48 -2.19
N ASP A 215 -15.78 -12.83 -0.93
CA ASP A 215 -17.04 -12.51 -0.25
C ASP A 215 -17.22 -11.00 -0.05
N ILE A 216 -16.14 -10.29 0.31
CA ILE A 216 -16.11 -8.83 0.36
C ILE A 216 -16.42 -8.25 -1.03
N PHE A 217 -15.82 -8.77 -2.10
CA PHE A 217 -16.06 -8.28 -3.47
C PHE A 217 -17.54 -8.44 -3.86
N ALA A 218 -18.09 -9.63 -3.63
CA ALA A 218 -19.48 -9.94 -3.90
C ALA A 218 -20.45 -9.10 -3.06
N TYR A 219 -20.14 -8.85 -1.80
CA TYR A 219 -20.99 -8.04 -0.93
C TYR A 219 -20.96 -6.54 -1.31
N CYS A 220 -19.76 -5.99 -1.50
CA CYS A 220 -19.58 -4.57 -1.77
C CYS A 220 -20.12 -4.13 -3.13
N LYS A 221 -20.11 -5.01 -4.16
CA LYS A 221 -20.65 -4.63 -5.48
C LYS A 221 -22.11 -4.19 -5.41
N ASP A 222 -22.90 -4.83 -4.54
CA ASP A 222 -24.34 -4.58 -4.41
C ASP A 222 -24.68 -3.62 -3.25
N ASN A 223 -23.89 -3.64 -2.17
CA ASN A 223 -24.26 -2.93 -0.92
C ASN A 223 -23.39 -1.69 -0.62
N VAL A 224 -22.14 -1.66 -1.07
CA VAL A 224 -21.19 -0.57 -0.79
C VAL A 224 -20.46 -0.15 -2.07
N PRO A 225 -21.18 0.20 -3.16
CA PRO A 225 -20.66 0.28 -4.52
C PRO A 225 -19.58 1.35 -4.74
N LYS A 226 -19.29 2.21 -3.76
CA LYS A 226 -18.25 3.25 -3.81
C LYS A 226 -16.98 2.86 -3.03
N TRP A 227 -16.97 1.71 -2.37
CA TRP A 227 -15.84 1.22 -1.60
C TRP A 227 -14.80 0.55 -2.50
N ASN A 228 -13.52 0.86 -2.31
CA ASN A 228 -12.45 0.07 -2.92
C ASN A 228 -12.21 -1.16 -2.03
N THR A 229 -12.49 -2.34 -2.58
CA THR A 229 -12.61 -3.59 -1.80
C THR A 229 -11.27 -4.22 -1.46
N ILE A 230 -10.20 -3.77 -2.09
CA ILE A 230 -8.83 -4.21 -1.85
C ILE A 230 -7.87 -3.10 -2.31
N SER A 231 -6.72 -3.04 -1.65
CA SER A 231 -5.56 -2.27 -2.07
C SER A 231 -4.38 -3.23 -2.24
N ILE A 232 -4.20 -3.74 -3.45
CA ILE A 232 -3.17 -4.73 -3.80
C ILE A 232 -1.79 -4.07 -3.67
N SER A 233 -0.95 -4.58 -2.77
CA SER A 233 0.07 -3.80 -2.08
C SER A 233 1.50 -4.27 -2.37
N GLY A 234 2.21 -3.51 -3.19
CA GLY A 234 3.66 -3.59 -3.36
C GLY A 234 4.47 -2.90 -2.27
N TYR A 235 3.88 -1.97 -1.52
CA TYR A 235 4.59 -1.20 -0.49
C TYR A 235 5.40 -2.09 0.47
N HIS A 236 4.76 -3.08 1.08
CA HIS A 236 5.39 -3.97 2.06
C HIS A 236 6.43 -4.90 1.43
N ILE A 237 6.20 -5.31 0.18
CA ILE A 237 7.14 -6.12 -0.60
C ILE A 237 8.45 -5.33 -0.81
N ARG A 238 8.32 -4.04 -1.14
CA ARG A 238 9.45 -3.12 -1.30
C ARG A 238 10.13 -2.79 0.03
N GLU A 239 9.37 -2.56 1.11
CA GLU A 239 9.92 -2.33 2.45
C GLU A 239 10.67 -3.55 2.99
N ALA A 240 10.24 -4.77 2.64
CA ALA A 240 10.95 -6.01 2.97
C ALA A 240 12.25 -6.22 2.17
N GLY A 241 12.50 -5.38 1.16
CA GLY A 241 13.78 -5.30 0.44
C GLY A 241 13.75 -5.69 -1.03
N SER A 242 12.57 -5.82 -1.65
CA SER A 242 12.47 -6.09 -3.08
C SER A 242 13.02 -4.94 -3.95
N SER A 243 13.41 -5.24 -5.18
CA SER A 243 13.63 -4.23 -6.23
C SER A 243 12.31 -3.58 -6.70
N ALA A 244 12.38 -2.50 -7.49
CA ALA A 244 11.19 -1.86 -8.07
C ALA A 244 10.52 -2.79 -9.10
N VAL A 245 11.33 -3.57 -9.82
CA VAL A 245 10.86 -4.60 -10.76
C VAL A 245 10.08 -5.69 -10.02
N GLN A 246 10.66 -6.23 -8.94
CA GLN A 246 10.00 -7.26 -8.12
C GLN A 246 8.72 -6.72 -7.45
N GLU A 247 8.74 -5.47 -6.97
CA GLU A 247 7.54 -4.81 -6.43
C GLU A 247 6.41 -4.82 -7.46
N VAL A 248 6.66 -4.37 -8.70
CA VAL A 248 5.64 -4.39 -9.76
C VAL A 248 5.19 -5.81 -10.07
N ALA A 249 6.13 -6.73 -10.29
CA ALA A 249 5.82 -8.09 -10.69
C ALA A 249 4.97 -8.83 -9.65
N PHE A 250 5.38 -8.81 -8.39
CA PHE A 250 4.72 -9.56 -7.32
C PHE A 250 3.36 -8.95 -6.99
N THR A 251 3.23 -7.62 -7.00
CA THR A 251 1.94 -6.94 -6.80
C THR A 251 0.95 -7.25 -7.92
N LEU A 252 1.39 -7.23 -9.18
CA LEU A 252 0.49 -7.54 -10.30
C LEU A 252 0.14 -9.04 -10.35
N ALA A 253 1.06 -9.92 -9.94
CA ALA A 253 0.79 -11.35 -9.79
C ALA A 253 -0.26 -11.63 -8.70
N ASP A 254 -0.21 -10.92 -7.57
CA ASP A 254 -1.26 -10.98 -6.56
C ASP A 254 -2.59 -10.47 -7.11
N GLY A 255 -2.58 -9.36 -7.85
CA GLY A 255 -3.76 -8.84 -8.53
C GLY A 255 -4.40 -9.84 -9.50
N ILE A 256 -3.59 -10.55 -10.28
CA ILE A 256 -4.02 -11.65 -11.14
C ILE A 256 -4.70 -12.75 -10.32
N ALA A 257 -4.10 -13.19 -9.21
CA ALA A 257 -4.65 -14.23 -8.35
C ALA A 257 -6.01 -13.82 -7.73
N TYR A 258 -6.17 -12.55 -7.34
CA TYR A 258 -7.45 -12.04 -6.84
C TYR A 258 -8.53 -12.00 -7.91
N VAL A 259 -8.20 -11.58 -9.13
CA VAL A 259 -9.15 -11.58 -10.25
C VAL A 259 -9.57 -13.01 -10.59
N GLU A 260 -8.63 -13.95 -10.66
CA GLU A 260 -8.92 -15.37 -10.90
C GLU A 260 -9.81 -15.98 -9.81
N ALA A 261 -9.54 -15.67 -8.54
CA ALA A 261 -10.36 -16.13 -7.43
C ALA A 261 -11.79 -15.59 -7.49
N ALA A 262 -11.96 -14.31 -7.82
CA ALA A 262 -13.27 -13.68 -7.97
C ALA A 262 -14.06 -14.27 -9.15
N LEU A 263 -13.41 -14.51 -10.30
CA LEU A 263 -14.03 -15.19 -11.44
C LEU A 263 -14.46 -16.62 -11.07
N LYS A 264 -13.62 -17.35 -10.35
CA LYS A 264 -13.93 -18.71 -9.85
C LYS A 264 -15.10 -18.71 -8.85
N ALA A 265 -15.27 -17.64 -8.09
CA ALA A 265 -16.42 -17.43 -7.21
C ALA A 265 -17.70 -17.01 -7.96
N GLY A 266 -17.64 -16.84 -9.28
CA GLY A 266 -18.79 -16.53 -10.13
C GLY A 266 -19.04 -15.04 -10.37
N LEU A 267 -18.12 -14.16 -9.97
CA LEU A 267 -18.22 -12.72 -10.26
C LEU A 267 -17.79 -12.45 -11.70
N ASN A 268 -18.43 -11.48 -12.37
CA ASN A 268 -17.95 -10.99 -13.65
C ASN A 268 -16.86 -9.94 -13.42
N VAL A 269 -15.79 -9.96 -14.23
CA VAL A 269 -14.63 -9.06 -14.09
C VAL A 269 -15.03 -7.59 -13.96
N ASP A 270 -15.97 -7.11 -14.77
CA ASP A 270 -16.38 -5.70 -14.79
C ASP A 270 -17.29 -5.30 -13.62
N GLU A 271 -17.78 -6.26 -12.82
CA GLU A 271 -18.59 -5.97 -11.63
C GLU A 271 -17.74 -5.56 -10.42
N PHE A 272 -16.50 -6.04 -10.33
CA PHE A 272 -15.63 -5.78 -9.17
C PHE A 272 -14.31 -5.08 -9.53
N ALA A 273 -13.75 -5.31 -10.72
CA ALA A 273 -12.47 -4.72 -11.13
C ALA A 273 -12.44 -3.17 -11.04
N PRO A 274 -13.53 -2.43 -11.36
CA PRO A 274 -13.58 -0.98 -11.16
C PRO A 274 -13.45 -0.52 -9.70
N ARG A 275 -13.34 -1.42 -8.72
CA ARG A 275 -13.10 -1.15 -7.30
C ARG A 275 -11.79 -1.74 -6.76
N LEU A 276 -11.00 -2.39 -7.61
CA LEU A 276 -9.62 -2.73 -7.27
C LEU A 276 -8.78 -1.44 -7.20
N ALA A 277 -7.99 -1.33 -6.15
CA ALA A 277 -6.98 -0.31 -5.98
C ALA A 277 -5.64 -0.98 -5.67
N PHE A 278 -4.57 -0.19 -5.74
CA PHE A 278 -3.21 -0.65 -5.53
C PHE A 278 -2.50 0.24 -4.52
N PHE A 279 -1.39 -0.24 -3.98
CA PHE A 279 -0.58 0.50 -3.03
C PHE A 279 0.91 0.23 -3.25
N PHE A 280 1.65 1.27 -3.60
CA PHE A 280 3.08 1.16 -3.91
C PHE A 280 3.94 2.01 -2.98
N ASN A 281 5.21 1.66 -2.93
CA ASN A 281 6.26 2.44 -2.31
C ASN A 281 6.73 3.57 -3.24
N ALA A 282 7.29 4.65 -2.69
CA ALA A 282 8.12 5.59 -3.43
C ALA A 282 9.51 5.64 -2.78
N HIS A 283 10.48 5.01 -3.46
CA HIS A 283 11.86 4.89 -2.99
C HIS A 283 12.75 6.07 -3.41
N ASN A 284 14.02 6.07 -2.99
CA ASN A 284 14.95 7.19 -3.20
C ASN A 284 15.30 7.52 -4.66
N ASN A 285 15.17 6.57 -5.60
CA ASN A 285 15.53 6.81 -7.00
C ASN A 285 14.35 7.43 -7.77
N LEU A 286 14.29 8.76 -7.81
CA LEU A 286 13.21 9.54 -8.45
C LEU A 286 12.79 9.02 -9.83
N LEU A 287 13.74 8.79 -10.74
CA LEU A 287 13.43 8.45 -12.13
C LEU A 287 12.98 6.99 -12.28
N GLU A 288 13.58 6.07 -11.54
CA GLU A 288 13.17 4.67 -11.48
C GLU A 288 11.75 4.53 -10.94
N GLU A 289 11.42 5.25 -9.86
CA GLU A 289 10.10 5.19 -9.24
C GLU A 289 9.01 5.78 -10.13
N VAL A 290 9.27 6.91 -10.82
CA VAL A 290 8.35 7.43 -11.85
C VAL A 290 8.13 6.38 -12.94
N ALA A 291 9.20 5.79 -13.47
CA ALA A 291 9.12 4.79 -14.52
C ALA A 291 8.33 3.55 -14.07
N LYS A 292 8.51 3.12 -12.81
CA LYS A 292 7.80 2.01 -12.16
C LYS A 292 6.29 2.22 -12.18
N PHE A 293 5.82 3.38 -11.73
CA PHE A 293 4.37 3.66 -11.67
C PHE A 293 3.72 3.67 -13.07
N ARG A 294 4.44 4.17 -14.07
CA ARG A 294 4.00 4.17 -15.48
C ARG A 294 3.92 2.76 -16.05
N ALA A 295 4.96 1.95 -15.81
CA ALA A 295 5.02 0.55 -16.22
C ALA A 295 3.88 -0.26 -15.60
N ALA A 296 3.67 -0.13 -14.28
CA ALA A 296 2.62 -0.84 -13.56
C ALA A 296 1.22 -0.57 -14.16
N ARG A 297 0.89 0.69 -14.47
CA ARG A 297 -0.39 1.04 -15.12
C ARG A 297 -0.55 0.38 -16.48
N ARG A 298 0.48 0.48 -17.33
CA ARG A 298 0.47 -0.08 -18.68
C ARG A 298 0.31 -1.60 -18.66
N MET A 299 1.07 -2.27 -17.80
CA MET A 299 0.99 -3.71 -17.59
C MET A 299 -0.39 -4.15 -17.10
N TRP A 300 -0.94 -3.50 -16.06
CA TRP A 300 -2.25 -3.87 -15.53
C TRP A 300 -3.36 -3.70 -16.56
N ALA A 301 -3.34 -2.61 -17.34
CA ALA A 301 -4.31 -2.38 -18.40
C ALA A 301 -4.29 -3.51 -19.44
N LYS A 302 -3.08 -3.93 -19.88
CA LYS A 302 -2.89 -5.07 -20.79
C LYS A 302 -3.38 -6.38 -20.17
N ILE A 303 -2.98 -6.69 -18.93
CA ILE A 303 -3.41 -7.90 -18.20
C ILE A 303 -4.94 -7.99 -18.14
N MET A 304 -5.63 -6.93 -17.71
CA MET A 304 -7.08 -6.91 -17.58
C MET A 304 -7.80 -7.07 -18.93
N LYS A 305 -7.27 -6.46 -19.99
CA LYS A 305 -7.85 -6.53 -21.32
C LYS A 305 -7.60 -7.89 -22.00
N GLU A 306 -6.37 -8.40 -21.93
CA GLU A 306 -5.92 -9.55 -22.71
C GLU A 306 -6.15 -10.88 -21.97
N ARG A 307 -5.80 -10.97 -20.68
CA ARG A 307 -5.97 -12.20 -19.88
C ARG A 307 -7.40 -12.37 -19.40
N PHE A 308 -8.06 -11.29 -19.00
CA PHE A 308 -9.39 -11.34 -18.38
C PHE A 308 -10.53 -10.81 -19.25
N GLY A 309 -10.22 -10.28 -20.44
CA GLY A 309 -11.24 -9.86 -21.42
C GLY A 309 -12.12 -8.69 -20.97
N ALA A 310 -11.68 -7.89 -20.00
CA ALA A 310 -12.45 -6.77 -19.45
C ALA A 310 -12.95 -5.82 -20.56
N LYS A 311 -14.18 -5.33 -20.42
CA LYS A 311 -14.82 -4.45 -21.41
C LYS A 311 -14.99 -3.03 -20.89
N ASP A 312 -15.20 -2.87 -19.60
CA ASP A 312 -15.25 -1.55 -18.97
C ASP A 312 -13.82 -0.96 -18.87
N PRO A 313 -13.54 0.22 -19.46
CA PRO A 313 -12.24 0.87 -19.32
C PRO A 313 -11.83 1.10 -17.86
N ARG A 314 -12.78 1.25 -16.92
CA ARG A 314 -12.52 1.41 -15.49
C ARG A 314 -11.91 0.17 -14.86
N SER A 315 -12.20 -1.02 -15.39
CA SER A 315 -11.61 -2.30 -14.94
C SER A 315 -10.13 -2.40 -15.27
N MET A 316 -9.68 -1.66 -16.29
CA MET A 316 -8.27 -1.64 -16.73
C MET A 316 -7.45 -0.55 -16.02
N MET A 317 -8.08 0.31 -15.21
CA MET A 317 -7.38 1.40 -14.52
C MET A 317 -6.67 0.89 -13.27
N LEU A 318 -5.34 1.05 -13.22
CA LEU A 318 -4.58 0.90 -11.99
C LEU A 318 -4.59 2.24 -11.23
N ARG A 319 -5.50 2.37 -10.26
CA ARG A 319 -5.51 3.48 -9.30
C ARG A 319 -4.72 3.06 -8.07
N PHE A 320 -3.80 3.91 -7.62
CA PHE A 320 -2.92 3.55 -6.52
C PHE A 320 -2.73 4.64 -5.47
N HIS A 321 -2.65 4.19 -4.23
CA HIS A 321 -2.03 4.91 -3.13
C HIS A 321 -0.50 4.76 -3.22
N THR A 322 0.23 5.77 -2.77
CA THR A 322 1.68 5.69 -2.57
C THR A 322 2.04 6.07 -1.16
N GLN A 323 3.03 5.41 -0.59
CA GLN A 323 3.68 5.81 0.64
C GLN A 323 5.18 5.94 0.37
N THR A 324 5.78 7.01 0.88
CA THR A 324 7.24 7.20 0.85
C THR A 324 7.96 6.09 1.62
N ALA A 325 9.17 5.71 1.21
CA ALA A 325 9.83 4.52 1.73
C ALA A 325 10.30 4.68 3.18
N GLY A 326 9.78 3.86 4.10
CA GLY A 326 10.14 3.87 5.52
C GLY A 326 11.55 3.33 5.74
N CYS A 327 11.88 2.22 5.08
CA CYS A 327 13.18 1.55 5.13
C CYS A 327 14.36 2.42 4.68
N THR A 328 14.10 3.55 4.02
CA THR A 328 15.14 4.51 3.60
C THR A 328 15.40 5.63 4.60
N LEU A 329 14.55 5.77 5.61
CA LEU A 329 14.65 6.83 6.62
C LEU A 329 15.57 6.37 7.75
N THR A 330 16.38 7.29 8.25
CA THR A 330 17.46 6.96 9.17
C THR A 330 17.17 7.50 10.57
N ALA A 331 17.56 6.73 11.59
CA ALA A 331 17.52 7.15 12.99
C ALA A 331 18.56 8.26 13.26
N GLN A 332 19.70 8.18 12.56
CA GLN A 332 20.74 9.20 12.57
C GLN A 332 20.33 10.35 11.65
N GLN A 333 20.59 11.57 12.08
CA GLN A 333 20.28 12.82 11.40
C GLN A 333 18.85 12.83 10.83
N PRO A 334 17.82 12.68 11.68
CA PRO A 334 16.44 12.47 11.22
C PRO A 334 15.89 13.62 10.36
N ASP A 335 16.43 14.84 10.47
CA ASP A 335 16.02 15.93 9.59
C ASP A 335 16.41 15.68 8.12
N ASN A 336 17.42 14.83 7.82
CA ASN A 336 17.70 14.38 6.46
C ASN A 336 16.51 13.62 5.84
N ASN A 337 15.65 13.02 6.67
CA ASN A 337 14.45 12.33 6.22
C ASN A 337 13.44 13.29 5.59
N ILE A 338 13.41 14.58 5.98
CA ILE A 338 12.56 15.58 5.34
C ILE A 338 12.91 15.71 3.85
N MET A 339 14.20 15.78 3.52
CA MET A 339 14.69 15.88 2.14
C MET A 339 14.44 14.59 1.36
N ARG A 340 14.68 13.43 1.98
CA ARG A 340 14.39 12.12 1.37
C ARG A 340 12.91 12.00 1.01
N VAL A 341 12.03 12.25 1.97
CA VAL A 341 10.57 12.20 1.80
C VAL A 341 10.10 13.21 0.75
N THR A 342 10.73 14.39 0.65
CA THR A 342 10.39 15.37 -0.40
C THR A 342 10.68 14.82 -1.80
N ILE A 343 11.82 14.17 -2.02
CA ILE A 343 12.18 13.56 -3.31
C ILE A 343 11.25 12.39 -3.63
N GLN A 344 10.96 11.54 -2.64
CA GLN A 344 10.07 10.38 -2.78
C GLN A 344 8.63 10.81 -3.09
N ALA A 345 8.12 11.84 -2.39
CA ALA A 345 6.81 12.42 -2.64
C ALA A 345 6.74 13.02 -4.06
N LEU A 346 7.79 13.70 -4.51
CA LEU A 346 7.87 14.21 -5.88
C LEU A 346 7.83 13.06 -6.91
N ALA A 347 8.50 11.94 -6.65
CA ALA A 347 8.43 10.75 -7.50
C ALA A 347 7.00 10.20 -7.61
N ALA A 348 6.29 10.10 -6.48
CA ALA A 348 4.90 9.65 -6.45
C ALA A 348 3.96 10.57 -7.24
N VAL A 349 4.17 11.89 -7.14
CA VAL A 349 3.40 12.91 -7.86
C VAL A 349 3.70 12.85 -9.35
N LEU A 350 4.97 12.92 -9.76
CA LEU A 350 5.34 12.81 -11.17
C LEU A 350 4.94 11.45 -11.79
N GLY A 351 4.87 10.41 -10.96
CA GLY A 351 4.37 9.10 -11.31
C GLY A 351 2.85 8.99 -11.42
N GLY A 352 2.07 9.98 -11.00
CA GLY A 352 0.62 10.02 -11.18
C GLY A 352 -0.21 9.26 -10.13
N THR A 353 0.21 9.25 -8.85
CA THR A 353 -0.55 8.66 -7.73
C THR A 353 -1.92 9.30 -7.45
N GLN A 354 -2.88 8.54 -6.91
CA GLN A 354 -4.23 9.05 -6.56
C GLN A 354 -4.33 9.46 -5.08
N SER A 355 -3.47 8.93 -4.22
CA SER A 355 -3.40 9.28 -2.80
C SER A 355 -1.99 9.09 -2.29
N LEU A 356 -1.49 9.98 -1.44
CA LEU A 356 -0.11 9.94 -0.95
C LEU A 356 -0.05 10.07 0.57
N HIS A 357 0.73 9.18 1.18
CA HIS A 357 1.22 9.30 2.55
C HIS A 357 2.70 9.65 2.51
N THR A 358 3.06 10.71 3.23
CA THR A 358 4.45 11.10 3.47
C THR A 358 4.81 10.70 4.89
N ASN A 359 5.85 9.89 5.01
CA ASN A 359 6.39 9.48 6.30
C ASN A 359 6.95 10.70 7.02
N SER A 360 7.01 10.58 8.33
CA SER A 360 7.52 11.65 9.18
C SER A 360 9.03 11.49 9.39
N ARG A 361 9.69 12.58 9.81
CA ARG A 361 11.16 12.56 9.99
C ARG A 361 11.65 11.57 11.06
N ASP A 362 10.76 11.20 11.98
CA ASP A 362 10.97 10.31 13.13
C ASP A 362 10.64 8.84 12.85
N GLU A 363 10.34 8.47 11.59
CA GLU A 363 9.90 7.12 11.17
C GLU A 363 10.77 5.97 11.72
N ALA A 364 12.10 6.12 11.68
CA ALA A 364 13.02 5.08 12.10
C ALA A 364 13.12 4.92 13.64
N LEU A 365 12.45 5.78 14.41
CA LEU A 365 12.57 5.88 15.86
C LEU A 365 11.25 5.61 16.59
N ALA A 366 10.15 6.20 16.13
CA ALA A 366 8.85 6.11 16.78
C ALA A 366 7.71 6.51 15.83
N LEU A 367 6.47 6.32 16.30
CA LEU A 367 5.31 6.96 15.70
C LEU A 367 5.42 8.48 15.72
N PRO A 368 4.80 9.18 14.75
CA PRO A 368 5.07 10.60 14.55
C PRO A 368 4.44 11.51 15.61
N THR A 369 5.24 12.47 16.07
CA THR A 369 4.75 13.61 16.84
C THR A 369 3.83 14.50 16.00
N GLU A 370 3.09 15.41 16.64
CA GLU A 370 2.24 16.38 15.91
C GLU A 370 3.05 17.30 14.99
N ASP A 371 4.26 17.67 15.40
CA ASP A 371 5.15 18.52 14.61
C ASP A 371 5.71 17.75 13.41
N SER A 372 6.18 16.52 13.61
CA SER A 372 6.70 15.69 12.53
C SER A 372 5.64 15.37 11.48
N VAL A 373 4.42 15.00 11.88
CA VAL A 373 3.32 14.74 10.92
C VAL A 373 2.85 16.01 10.21
N ARG A 374 2.91 17.18 10.87
CA ARG A 374 2.60 18.47 10.25
C ARG A 374 3.62 18.77 9.15
N ILE A 375 4.91 18.58 9.39
CA ILE A 375 5.97 18.74 8.38
C ILE A 375 5.70 17.80 7.20
N ALA A 376 5.41 16.52 7.46
CA ALA A 376 5.10 15.57 6.41
C ALA A 376 3.92 16.01 5.54
N LEU A 377 2.85 16.56 6.14
CA LEU A 377 1.71 17.10 5.40
C LEU A 377 2.10 18.36 4.59
N ARG A 378 2.92 19.25 5.17
CA ARG A 378 3.43 20.43 4.48
C ARG A 378 4.28 20.06 3.26
N THR A 379 5.06 18.97 3.31
CA THR A 379 5.79 18.47 2.13
C THR A 379 4.86 18.23 0.94
N GLN A 380 3.70 17.60 1.15
CA GLN A 380 2.73 17.40 0.07
C GLN A 380 2.13 18.71 -0.42
N GLN A 381 1.82 19.63 0.50
CA GLN A 381 1.22 20.93 0.16
C GLN A 381 2.21 21.81 -0.62
N VAL A 382 3.48 21.86 -0.25
CA VAL A 382 4.51 22.60 -1.01
C VAL A 382 4.66 22.02 -2.41
N ILE A 383 4.69 20.69 -2.56
CA ILE A 383 4.72 20.08 -3.91
C ILE A 383 3.46 20.44 -4.70
N ALA A 384 2.27 20.35 -4.09
CA ALA A 384 1.01 20.60 -4.78
C ALA A 384 0.82 22.08 -5.20
N TYR A 385 1.19 23.03 -4.34
CA TYR A 385 0.83 24.43 -4.50
C TYR A 385 1.98 25.34 -4.95
N GLU A 386 3.24 24.95 -4.75
CA GLU A 386 4.40 25.83 -5.01
C GLU A 386 5.34 25.31 -6.11
N SER A 387 5.39 23.98 -6.34
CA SER A 387 6.42 23.39 -7.21
C SER A 387 6.15 23.44 -8.72
N GLY A 388 4.89 23.63 -9.12
CA GLY A 388 4.43 23.49 -10.51
C GLY A 388 4.37 22.04 -11.03
N ALA A 389 4.74 21.03 -10.23
CA ALA A 389 4.72 19.62 -10.63
C ALA A 389 3.32 19.08 -10.98
N ALA A 390 2.26 19.76 -10.52
CA ALA A 390 0.87 19.40 -10.75
C ALA A 390 0.22 20.14 -11.94
N ASP A 391 0.93 21.05 -12.60
CA ASP A 391 0.36 21.95 -13.62
C ASP A 391 0.25 21.28 -15.00
N SER A 392 1.05 20.24 -15.26
CA SER A 392 1.05 19.44 -16.49
C SER A 392 0.88 17.95 -16.18
N ILE A 393 0.34 17.20 -17.14
CA ILE A 393 0.02 15.79 -16.97
C ILE A 393 1.17 14.95 -17.52
N ASP A 394 1.69 14.04 -16.68
CA ASP A 394 2.85 13.20 -17.00
C ASP A 394 3.98 14.02 -17.64
N PRO A 395 4.53 15.02 -16.92
CA PRO A 395 5.47 16.01 -17.48
C PRO A 395 6.80 15.38 -17.92
N LEU A 396 7.07 14.14 -17.52
CA LEU A 396 8.25 13.37 -17.91
C LEU A 396 8.03 12.51 -19.16
N ALA A 397 6.84 12.54 -19.76
CA ALA A 397 6.57 11.84 -21.01
C ALA A 397 7.47 12.33 -22.14
N GLY A 398 7.95 11.39 -22.95
CA GLY A 398 8.89 11.66 -24.04
C GLY A 398 10.33 11.87 -23.56
N SER A 399 10.61 11.85 -22.25
CA SER A 399 11.98 11.76 -21.75
C SER A 399 12.57 10.40 -22.14
N PHE A 400 13.54 10.38 -23.05
CA PHE A 400 14.16 9.14 -23.54
C PHE A 400 14.60 8.19 -22.43
N LEU A 401 15.08 8.75 -21.31
CA LEU A 401 15.47 8.00 -20.13
C LEU A 401 14.26 7.36 -19.42
N VAL A 402 13.23 8.14 -19.08
CA VAL A 402 12.08 7.65 -18.31
C VAL A 402 11.30 6.61 -19.10
N GLU A 403 11.20 6.82 -20.40
CA GLU A 403 10.51 5.92 -21.31
C GLU A 403 11.24 4.60 -21.47
N SER A 404 12.56 4.64 -21.68
CA SER A 404 13.40 3.45 -21.70
C SER A 404 13.33 2.69 -20.36
N LEU A 405 13.39 3.39 -19.23
CA LEU A 405 13.23 2.75 -17.91
C LEU A 405 11.86 2.11 -17.74
N THR A 406 10.79 2.76 -18.21
CA THR A 406 9.43 2.20 -18.15
C THR A 406 9.33 0.89 -18.94
N ASP A 407 9.92 0.83 -20.13
CA ASP A 407 9.95 -0.38 -20.97
C ASP A 407 10.82 -1.49 -20.36
N GLN A 408 11.98 -1.14 -19.80
CA GLN A 408 12.87 -2.11 -19.14
C GLN A 408 12.23 -2.70 -17.88
N ILE A 409 11.56 -1.89 -17.07
CA ILE A 409 10.82 -2.37 -15.89
C ILE A 409 9.67 -3.29 -16.32
N GLU A 410 8.89 -2.90 -17.35
CA GLU A 410 7.81 -3.75 -17.86
C GLU A 410 8.32 -5.11 -18.33
N LYS A 411 9.40 -5.12 -19.11
CA LYS A 411 9.99 -6.36 -19.61
C LYS A 411 10.42 -7.26 -18.45
N ALA A 412 11.23 -6.74 -17.53
CA ALA A 412 11.75 -7.51 -16.41
C ALA A 412 10.63 -7.99 -15.46
N ALA A 413 9.62 -7.15 -15.20
CA ALA A 413 8.49 -7.55 -14.36
C ALA A 413 7.62 -8.62 -15.05
N THR A 414 7.48 -8.56 -16.38
CA THR A 414 6.78 -9.59 -17.16
C THR A 414 7.50 -10.93 -17.08
N GLU A 415 8.83 -10.96 -17.07
CA GLU A 415 9.60 -12.19 -16.90
C GLU A 415 9.31 -12.87 -15.54
N TYR A 416 9.22 -12.10 -14.45
CA TYR A 416 8.80 -12.60 -13.14
C TYR A 416 7.36 -13.10 -13.14
N ILE A 417 6.42 -12.37 -13.73
CA ILE A 417 5.00 -12.80 -13.81
C ILE A 417 4.90 -14.12 -14.58
N ASN A 418 5.57 -14.25 -15.72
CA ASN A 418 5.61 -15.49 -16.50
C ASN A 418 6.21 -16.63 -15.66
N LYS A 419 7.28 -16.37 -14.90
CA LYS A 419 7.86 -17.36 -14.00
C LYS A 419 6.86 -17.81 -12.94
N ILE A 420 6.14 -16.88 -12.31
CA ILE A 420 5.09 -17.18 -11.32
C ILE A 420 3.97 -18.00 -11.94
N ASP A 421 3.53 -17.67 -13.16
CA ASP A 421 2.53 -18.45 -13.89
C ASP A 421 3.02 -19.90 -14.12
N THR A 422 4.29 -20.11 -14.49
CA THR A 422 4.86 -21.49 -14.63
C THR A 422 4.91 -22.25 -13.31
N LEU A 423 4.96 -21.56 -12.17
CA LEU A 423 4.93 -22.18 -10.85
C LEU A 423 3.51 -22.55 -10.40
N GLY A 424 2.47 -22.10 -11.10
CA GLY A 424 1.06 -22.33 -10.75
C GLY A 424 0.34 -21.09 -10.22
N GLY A 425 0.89 -19.89 -10.43
CA GLY A 425 0.31 -18.62 -9.98
C GLY A 425 0.84 -18.17 -8.61
N ALA A 426 0.44 -16.97 -8.18
CA ALA A 426 1.02 -16.31 -7.01
C ALA A 426 0.88 -17.12 -5.71
N VAL A 427 -0.28 -17.72 -5.47
CA VAL A 427 -0.55 -18.53 -4.26
C VAL A 427 0.43 -19.71 -4.14
N GLU A 428 0.65 -20.44 -5.23
CA GLU A 428 1.55 -21.59 -5.25
C GLU A 428 3.02 -21.14 -5.17
N ALA A 429 3.38 -20.05 -5.84
CA ALA A 429 4.73 -19.51 -5.76
C ALA A 429 5.10 -19.05 -4.33
N ILE A 430 4.16 -18.43 -3.60
CA ILE A 430 4.31 -18.05 -2.18
C ILE A 430 4.48 -19.29 -1.31
N SER A 431 3.66 -20.33 -1.53
CA SER A 431 3.73 -21.60 -0.80
C SER A 431 5.09 -22.28 -0.97
N ARG A 432 5.73 -22.12 -2.13
CA ARG A 432 7.07 -22.63 -2.43
C ARG A 432 8.20 -21.73 -1.93
N GLY A 433 7.90 -20.58 -1.31
CA GLY A 433 8.90 -19.63 -0.84
C GLY A 433 9.60 -18.83 -1.95
N PHE A 434 9.11 -18.86 -3.19
CA PHE A 434 9.81 -18.24 -4.33
C PHE A 434 9.92 -16.73 -4.16
N GLN A 435 8.79 -16.03 -3.97
CA GLN A 435 8.81 -14.57 -3.79
C GLN A 435 9.59 -14.16 -2.54
N GLN A 436 9.45 -14.88 -1.42
CA GLN A 436 10.17 -14.59 -0.18
C GLN A 436 11.68 -14.65 -0.39
N LYS A 437 12.17 -15.69 -1.06
CA LYS A 437 13.59 -15.84 -1.38
C LYS A 437 14.09 -14.70 -2.27
N GLU A 438 13.35 -14.35 -3.33
CA GLU A 438 13.71 -13.26 -4.24
C GLU A 438 13.78 -11.89 -3.53
N ILE A 439 12.90 -11.64 -2.57
CA ILE A 439 12.91 -10.44 -1.72
C ILE A 439 14.14 -10.45 -0.80
N GLN A 440 14.42 -11.58 -0.13
CA GLN A 440 15.55 -11.72 0.78
C GLN A 440 16.90 -11.57 0.06
N ASP A 441 17.05 -12.15 -1.14
CA ASP A 441 18.26 -12.02 -1.95
C ASP A 441 18.51 -10.56 -2.35
N SER A 442 17.44 -9.84 -2.73
CA SER A 442 17.50 -8.39 -3.03
C SER A 442 17.84 -7.56 -1.79
N ALA A 443 17.23 -7.85 -0.65
CA ALA A 443 17.49 -7.18 0.62
C ALA A 443 18.96 -7.37 1.06
N TYR A 444 19.47 -8.59 0.94
CA TYR A 444 20.87 -8.91 1.24
C TYR A 444 21.83 -8.16 0.33
N ALA A 445 21.56 -8.12 -0.98
CA ALA A 445 22.38 -7.34 -1.92
C ALA A 445 22.37 -5.84 -1.59
N TYR A 446 21.23 -5.28 -1.21
CA TYR A 446 21.10 -3.88 -0.79
C TYR A 446 21.93 -3.58 0.47
N GLN A 447 21.80 -4.42 1.50
CA GLN A 447 22.58 -4.28 2.74
C GLN A 447 24.09 -4.39 2.48
N ARG A 448 24.50 -5.35 1.65
CA ARG A 448 25.90 -5.50 1.23
C ARG A 448 26.43 -4.25 0.54
N ALA A 449 25.66 -3.64 -0.36
CA ALA A 449 26.04 -2.41 -1.04
C ALA A 449 26.23 -1.23 -0.07
N ILE A 450 25.47 -1.17 1.03
CA ILE A 450 25.66 -0.17 2.09
C ILE A 450 26.98 -0.42 2.83
N GLU A 451 27.25 -1.67 3.19
CA GLU A 451 28.45 -2.08 3.94
C GLU A 451 29.74 -1.93 3.14
N THR A 452 29.70 -2.11 1.82
CA THR A 452 30.85 -1.93 0.93
C THR A 452 31.04 -0.48 0.47
N ASP A 453 30.22 0.47 0.95
CA ASP A 453 30.18 1.87 0.50
C ASP A 453 29.85 2.05 -1.01
N ASP A 454 29.34 1.01 -1.67
CA ASP A 454 28.82 1.11 -3.06
C ASP A 454 27.54 1.95 -3.10
N LEU A 455 26.75 1.89 -2.03
CA LEU A 455 25.59 2.73 -1.77
C LEU A 455 25.85 3.62 -0.55
N ILE A 456 25.88 4.94 -0.78
CA ILE A 456 26.10 5.91 0.28
C ILE A 456 24.78 6.32 0.92
N ILE A 457 24.71 6.18 2.25
CA ILE A 457 23.61 6.66 3.09
C ILE A 457 24.14 7.81 3.95
N VAL A 458 23.76 9.04 3.57
CA VAL A 458 24.17 10.27 4.24
C VAL A 458 23.74 10.25 5.72
N GLY A 459 24.69 10.47 6.61
CA GLY A 459 24.53 10.43 8.06
C GLY A 459 24.73 9.05 8.70
N VAL A 460 24.88 7.99 7.89
CA VAL A 460 25.06 6.61 8.37
C VAL A 460 26.46 6.07 8.03
N ASN A 461 26.80 5.86 6.76
CA ASN A 461 28.12 5.35 6.35
C ASN A 461 29.07 6.46 5.83
N ARG A 462 28.53 7.65 5.52
CA ARG A 462 29.29 8.87 5.19
C ARG A 462 28.63 10.10 5.78
N PHE A 463 29.44 11.13 6.02
CA PHE A 463 29.01 12.41 6.60
C PHE A 463 28.38 12.24 8.00
N THR A 464 28.96 11.34 8.79
CA THR A 464 28.54 11.10 10.18
C THR A 464 28.96 12.27 11.08
N ILE A 465 28.24 12.46 12.18
CA ILE A 465 28.55 13.47 13.20
C ILE A 465 28.76 12.80 14.55
N GLN A 466 29.56 13.43 15.40
CA GLN A 466 29.71 13.03 16.80
C GLN A 466 28.69 13.79 17.67
N ASN A 467 28.21 13.16 18.74
CA ASN A 467 27.29 13.75 19.73
C ASN A 467 25.97 14.27 19.13
N GLU A 468 25.27 13.40 18.39
CA GLU A 468 23.95 13.72 17.85
C GLU A 468 22.88 13.91 18.94
N PRO A 469 22.12 15.02 18.93
CA PRO A 469 21.00 15.23 19.85
C PRO A 469 19.92 14.16 19.66
N GLN A 470 19.42 13.60 20.76
CA GLN A 470 18.30 12.67 20.72
C GLN A 470 16.98 13.45 20.55
N PRO A 471 16.14 13.13 19.55
CA PRO A 471 14.87 13.80 19.36
C PRO A 471 13.87 13.41 20.45
N GLU A 472 12.87 14.27 20.66
CA GLU A 472 11.71 13.91 21.47
C GLU A 472 10.83 12.92 20.71
N LEU A 473 10.58 11.76 21.30
CA LEU A 473 9.83 10.66 20.67
C LEU A 473 8.48 10.47 21.35
N LEU A 474 7.45 10.19 20.53
CA LEU A 474 6.15 9.78 21.02
C LEU A 474 6.27 8.41 21.71
N LYS A 475 5.76 8.31 22.94
CA LYS A 475 5.73 7.05 23.70
C LYS A 475 4.30 6.72 24.09
N ILE A 476 3.84 5.54 23.68
CA ILE A 476 2.55 5.00 24.08
C ILE A 476 2.67 4.37 25.47
N LYS A 477 1.93 4.93 26.43
CA LYS A 477 1.99 4.54 27.83
C LYS A 477 1.15 3.28 28.10
N GLU A 478 1.49 2.54 29.16
CA GLU A 478 0.80 1.30 29.54
C GLU A 478 -0.66 1.52 29.98
N GLU A 479 -1.01 2.74 30.41
CA GLU A 479 -2.38 3.08 30.79
C GLU A 479 -3.38 2.94 29.64
N VAL A 480 -2.92 3.00 28.38
CA VAL A 480 -3.74 2.74 27.20
C VAL A 480 -4.32 1.32 27.25
N GLU A 481 -3.47 0.31 27.49
CA GLU A 481 -3.89 -1.09 27.56
C GLU A 481 -4.87 -1.31 28.71
N ILE A 482 -4.58 -0.73 29.88
CA ILE A 482 -5.43 -0.81 31.07
C ILE A 482 -6.82 -0.19 30.78
N ALA A 483 -6.85 0.99 30.16
CA ALA A 483 -8.08 1.69 29.81
C ALA A 483 -8.89 0.92 28.77
N GLN A 484 -8.23 0.33 27.77
CA GLN A 484 -8.89 -0.46 26.72
C GLN A 484 -9.55 -1.72 27.31
N LYS A 485 -8.81 -2.51 28.10
CA LYS A 485 -9.34 -3.71 28.79
C LYS A 485 -10.55 -3.39 29.68
N LYS A 486 -10.48 -2.25 30.39
CA LYS A 486 -11.60 -1.77 31.22
C LYS A 486 -12.83 -1.43 30.38
N THR A 487 -12.64 -0.74 29.26
CA THR A 487 -13.72 -0.36 28.34
C THR A 487 -14.36 -1.59 27.70
N LEU A 488 -13.54 -2.54 27.25
CA LEU A 488 -13.97 -3.84 26.71
C LEU A 488 -14.82 -4.63 27.72
N THR A 489 -14.35 -4.74 28.96
CA THR A 489 -15.09 -5.43 30.04
C THR A 489 -16.44 -4.75 30.30
N ALA A 490 -16.46 -3.43 30.38
CA ALA A 490 -17.67 -2.67 30.60
C ALA A 490 -18.66 -2.83 29.43
N MET A 491 -18.19 -2.88 28.18
CA MET A 491 -19.02 -3.13 26.99
C MET A 491 -19.61 -4.55 27.03
N LYS A 492 -18.79 -5.58 27.25
CA LYS A 492 -19.22 -6.98 27.37
C LYS A 492 -20.30 -7.15 28.46
N SER A 493 -20.22 -6.41 29.56
CA SER A 493 -21.21 -6.48 30.65
C SER A 493 -22.60 -5.87 30.32
N LYS A 494 -22.70 -5.05 29.26
CA LYS A 494 -23.93 -4.31 28.90
C LYS A 494 -24.65 -4.87 27.68
N ARG A 495 -23.98 -5.67 26.85
CA ARG A 495 -24.56 -6.22 25.62
C ARG A 495 -25.52 -7.38 25.93
N ASP A 496 -26.38 -7.69 24.97
CA ASP A 496 -27.22 -8.89 25.02
C ASP A 496 -26.43 -10.13 24.62
N GLU A 497 -26.02 -10.91 25.63
CA GLU A 497 -25.23 -12.11 25.44
C GLU A 497 -25.98 -13.26 24.73
N ALA A 498 -27.32 -13.28 24.74
CA ALA A 498 -28.08 -14.26 23.96
C ALA A 498 -28.01 -13.92 22.47
N THR A 499 -28.20 -12.65 22.13
CA THR A 499 -28.14 -12.15 20.75
C THR A 499 -26.74 -12.32 20.15
N VAL A 500 -25.68 -12.04 20.92
CA VAL A 500 -24.29 -12.26 20.50
C VAL A 500 -24.04 -13.72 20.15
N ARG A 501 -24.44 -14.65 21.03
CA ARG A 501 -24.26 -16.09 20.81
C ARG A 501 -24.99 -16.58 19.56
N GLU A 502 -26.21 -16.12 19.33
CA GLU A 502 -26.98 -16.45 18.13
C GLU A 502 -26.32 -15.93 16.85
N ALA A 503 -25.83 -14.69 16.86
CA ALA A 503 -25.14 -14.10 15.72
C ALA A 503 -23.82 -14.82 15.40
N LEU A 504 -23.03 -15.16 16.42
CA LEU A 504 -21.79 -15.94 16.28
C LEU A 504 -22.06 -17.37 15.79
N ALA A 505 -23.14 -18.02 16.25
CA ALA A 505 -23.54 -19.33 15.75
C ALA A 505 -23.93 -19.28 14.27
N THR A 506 -24.65 -18.23 13.85
CA THR A 506 -24.99 -18.00 12.44
C THR A 506 -23.74 -17.82 11.57
N LEU A 507 -22.74 -17.08 12.07
CA LEU A 507 -21.44 -16.95 11.41
C LEU A 507 -20.71 -18.30 11.31
N ALA A 508 -20.72 -19.11 12.36
CA ALA A 508 -20.08 -20.43 12.36
C ALA A 508 -20.68 -21.36 11.28
N GLU A 509 -22.01 -21.37 11.14
CA GLU A 509 -22.68 -22.15 10.10
C GLU A 509 -22.37 -21.62 8.69
N ALA A 510 -22.34 -20.31 8.50
CA ALA A 510 -21.95 -19.70 7.22
C ALA A 510 -20.49 -20.03 6.86
N ALA A 511 -19.58 -20.02 7.83
CA ALA A 511 -18.18 -20.39 7.67
C ALA A 511 -18.01 -21.85 7.23
N LYS A 512 -18.77 -22.79 7.79
CA LYS A 512 -18.76 -24.20 7.36
C LYS A 512 -19.30 -24.40 5.95
N GLY A 513 -20.27 -23.57 5.55
CA GLY A 513 -20.88 -23.60 4.23
C GLY A 513 -20.12 -22.80 3.16
N THR A 514 -20.82 -22.47 2.08
CA THR A 514 -20.31 -21.66 0.95
C THR A 514 -20.99 -20.31 0.82
N GLY A 515 -21.83 -19.93 1.80
CA GLY A 515 -22.51 -18.63 1.81
C GLY A 515 -21.52 -17.49 2.06
N ASN A 516 -21.91 -16.28 1.64
CA ASN A 516 -21.10 -15.08 1.85
C ASN A 516 -21.01 -14.73 3.34
N LEU A 517 -19.80 -14.46 3.83
CA LEU A 517 -19.53 -14.20 5.24
C LEU A 517 -19.84 -12.77 5.70
N MET A 518 -19.95 -11.78 4.80
CA MET A 518 -20.16 -10.39 5.19
C MET A 518 -21.50 -10.15 5.92
N PRO A 519 -22.66 -10.68 5.46
CA PRO A 519 -23.92 -10.51 6.20
C PRO A 519 -23.89 -11.04 7.65
N PRO A 520 -23.45 -12.28 7.95
CA PRO A 520 -23.38 -12.75 9.33
C PRO A 520 -22.29 -12.03 10.16
N ILE A 521 -21.16 -11.61 9.56
CA ILE A 521 -20.17 -10.75 10.25
C ILE A 521 -20.82 -9.43 10.67
N LEU A 522 -21.55 -8.77 9.76
CA LEU A 522 -22.27 -7.52 10.07
C LEU A 522 -23.35 -7.73 11.14
N GLY A 523 -24.04 -8.86 11.12
CA GLY A 523 -24.98 -9.26 12.18
C GLY A 523 -24.31 -9.36 13.54
N ALA A 524 -23.16 -10.04 13.62
CA ALA A 524 -22.39 -10.17 14.87
C ALA A 524 -21.87 -8.81 15.36
N VAL A 525 -21.36 -7.97 14.46
CA VAL A 525 -20.93 -6.60 14.78
C VAL A 525 -22.07 -5.76 15.35
N ARG A 526 -23.26 -5.81 14.74
CA ARG A 526 -24.45 -5.09 15.24
C ARG A 526 -24.90 -5.58 16.62
N ALA A 527 -24.68 -6.85 16.92
CA ALA A 527 -24.91 -7.44 18.24
C ALA A 527 -23.83 -7.08 19.27
N TYR A 528 -22.80 -6.30 18.89
CA TYR A 528 -21.62 -6.02 19.72
C TYR A 528 -20.81 -7.27 20.10
N ALA A 529 -20.77 -8.26 19.21
CA ALA A 529 -19.70 -9.25 19.24
C ALA A 529 -18.36 -8.53 19.00
N THR A 530 -17.34 -8.97 19.71
CA THR A 530 -15.99 -8.41 19.60
C THR A 530 -15.28 -8.92 18.34
N LEU A 531 -14.24 -8.21 17.95
CA LEU A 531 -13.32 -8.59 16.90
C LEU A 531 -12.68 -9.96 17.19
N GLY A 532 -12.26 -10.19 18.44
CA GLY A 532 -11.70 -11.45 18.88
C GLY A 532 -12.69 -12.61 18.79
N GLU A 533 -13.94 -12.42 19.23
CA GLU A 533 -14.99 -13.44 19.15
C GLU A 533 -15.32 -13.80 17.68
N ILE A 534 -15.48 -12.80 16.82
CA ILE A 534 -15.76 -13.01 15.40
C ILE A 534 -14.59 -13.73 14.71
N ALA A 535 -13.35 -13.30 15.00
CA ALA A 535 -12.16 -13.95 14.47
C ALA A 535 -12.02 -15.39 14.99
N ASN A 536 -12.30 -15.65 16.26
CA ASN A 536 -12.24 -16.99 16.85
C ASN A 536 -13.25 -17.95 16.21
N VAL A 537 -14.48 -17.52 15.93
CA VAL A 537 -15.44 -18.35 15.19
C VAL A 537 -14.88 -18.81 13.85
N MET A 538 -14.23 -17.91 13.11
CA MET A 538 -13.59 -18.28 11.84
C MET A 538 -12.32 -19.12 12.06
N ARG A 539 -11.53 -18.88 13.11
CA ARG A 539 -10.36 -19.73 13.45
C ARG A 539 -10.78 -21.17 13.74
N ASP A 540 -11.90 -21.38 14.44
CA ASP A 540 -12.39 -22.71 14.78
C ASP A 540 -12.81 -23.51 13.55
N VAL A 541 -13.28 -22.85 12.48
CA VAL A 541 -13.72 -23.50 11.24
C VAL A 541 -12.60 -23.60 10.20
N PHE A 542 -11.82 -22.54 10.01
CA PHE A 542 -10.78 -22.44 8.97
C PHE A 542 -9.41 -22.91 9.44
N GLY A 543 -9.18 -22.98 10.75
CA GLY A 543 -7.87 -23.16 11.33
C GLY A 543 -7.03 -21.88 11.29
N VAL A 544 -5.75 -22.02 11.68
CA VAL A 544 -4.77 -20.93 11.75
C VAL A 544 -3.59 -21.26 10.86
N HIS A 545 -3.14 -20.30 10.06
CA HIS A 545 -1.94 -20.47 9.24
C HIS A 545 -0.69 -20.61 10.12
N ARG A 546 0.23 -21.46 9.71
CA ARG A 546 1.57 -21.58 10.30
C ARG A 546 2.58 -21.45 9.19
N GLU A 547 3.48 -20.48 9.36
CA GLU A 547 4.56 -20.27 8.41
C GLU A 547 5.44 -21.51 8.33
N THR A 548 5.81 -21.88 7.11
CA THR A 548 6.89 -22.83 6.89
C THR A 548 8.07 -22.01 6.39
N VAL A 549 9.01 -21.69 7.28
CA VAL A 549 10.20 -20.91 6.92
C VAL A 549 11.04 -21.73 5.95
N VAL A 550 11.14 -21.27 4.70
CA VAL A 550 12.07 -21.81 3.71
C VAL A 550 13.35 -20.97 3.82
N LEU A 551 14.38 -21.52 4.47
CA LEU A 551 15.72 -20.92 4.58
C LEU A 551 16.58 -21.23 3.35
#